data_AF-A0A1G8TNY0-F1
#
_entry.id   AF-A0A1G8TNY0-F1
#
_cell.length_a   1.000
_cell.length_b   1.000
_cell.length_c   1.000
_cell.angle_alpha   90.00
_cell.angle_beta   90.00
_cell.angle_gamma   90.00
#
_symmetry.space_group_name_H-M   'P 1'
#
loop_
_entity.id
_entity.type
_entity.pdbx_description
1 polymer ?
#
loop_
_entity_poly.entity_id
_entity_poly.type
_entity_poly.pdbx_seq_one_letter_code
_entity_poly.pdbx_strand_id
1 'polypeptide(L)'
;MVQVKPFILGIVSGGAAGALYVLLSTPSSGKEFRSNAVLKSKELSNVLNGLNEEGNQFKDQVTKTSKETLSLIRHLSEDISTSIEGWKRTIAPHQKNIQNYLEQIEDSLADLEEKARQHRTTESETPQQ
;
A
#
# COMPACT_ATOMS: atom_id res chain seq x y z
N MET A 1 7.32 19.15 7.57
CA MET A 1 7.80 19.71 8.85
C MET A 1 6.58 20.04 9.69
N VAL A 2 6.39 19.37 10.84
CA VAL A 2 5.31 19.73 11.77
C VAL A 2 5.62 21.10 12.36
N GLN A 3 4.68 22.04 12.26
CA GLN A 3 4.86 23.36 12.85
C GLN A 3 4.60 23.31 14.35
N VAL A 4 5.67 23.40 15.14
CA VAL A 4 5.62 23.30 16.61
C VAL A 4 4.86 24.47 17.25
N LYS A 5 4.89 25.66 16.62
CA LYS A 5 4.24 26.89 17.11
C LYS A 5 2.70 26.77 17.27
N PRO A 6 1.93 26.39 16.24
CA PRO A 6 0.48 26.24 16.37
C PRO A 6 0.08 25.09 17.31
N PHE A 7 0.89 24.03 17.39
CA PHE A 7 0.65 22.93 18.31
C PHE A 7 0.73 23.38 19.78
N ILE A 8 1.79 24.13 20.14
CA ILE A 8 1.92 24.69 21.50
C ILE A 8 0.78 25.65 21.81
N LEU A 9 0.36 26.48 20.84
CA LEU A 9 -0.76 27.40 21.02
C LEU A 9 -2.08 26.67 21.33
N GLY A 10 -2.31 25.51 20.69
CA GLY A 10 -3.45 24.64 20.99
C GLY A 10 -3.40 24.08 22.41
N ILE A 11 -2.23 23.61 22.86
CA ILE A 11 -2.05 23.13 24.24
C ILE A 11 -2.34 24.25 25.25
N VAL A 12 -1.81 25.45 25.02
CA VAL A 12 -1.98 26.59 25.95
C VAL A 12 -3.43 27.05 26.00
N SER A 13 -4.06 27.25 24.84
CA SER A 13 -5.46 27.69 24.77
C SER A 13 -6.43 26.66 25.36
N GLY A 14 -6.24 25.37 25.05
CA GLY A 14 -7.03 24.28 25.62
C GLY A 14 -6.80 24.11 27.13
N GLY A 15 -5.55 24.20 27.57
CA GLY A 15 -5.19 24.12 28.99
C GLY A 15 -5.78 25.26 29.82
N ALA A 16 -5.74 26.49 29.28
CA ALA A 16 -6.34 27.65 29.94
C ALA A 16 -7.88 27.51 30.04
N ALA A 17 -8.56 27.19 28.94
CA ALA A 17 -10.01 27.00 28.94
C ALA A 17 -10.44 25.85 29.87
N GLY A 18 -9.72 24.73 29.85
CA GLY A 18 -9.98 23.58 30.72
C GLY A 18 -9.74 23.90 32.20
N ALA A 19 -8.65 24.61 32.53
CA ALA A 19 -8.36 25.00 33.91
C ALA A 19 -9.46 25.91 34.49
N LEU A 20 -9.93 26.89 33.70
CA LEU A 20 -11.04 27.76 34.11
C LEU A 20 -12.33 26.96 34.34
N TYR A 21 -12.66 26.05 33.43
CA TYR A 21 -13.84 25.19 33.57
C TYR A 21 -13.75 24.29 34.82
N VAL A 22 -12.59 23.66 35.05
CA VAL A 22 -12.36 22.81 36.23
C VAL A 22 -12.47 23.65 37.51
N LEU A 23 -11.84 24.81 37.58
CA LEU A 23 -11.93 25.67 38.77
C LEU A 23 -13.36 26.14 39.06
N LEU A 24 -14.16 26.40 38.03
CA LEU A 24 -15.55 26.83 38.18
C LEU A 24 -16.51 25.69 38.51
N SER A 25 -16.30 24.50 37.94
CA SER A 25 -17.23 23.38 38.00
C SER A 25 -16.85 22.30 39.03
N THR A 26 -15.72 22.45 39.73
CA THR A 26 -15.29 21.48 40.74
C THR A 26 -16.19 21.57 41.98
N PRO A 27 -16.87 20.48 42.39
CA PRO A 27 -17.79 20.49 43.54
C PRO A 27 -17.08 20.30 44.90
N SER A 28 -15.76 20.10 44.93
CA SER A 28 -14.98 19.83 46.14
C SER A 28 -14.41 21.10 46.79
N SER A 29 -14.15 21.04 48.09
CA SER A 29 -13.58 22.17 48.81
C SER A 29 -12.16 22.49 48.33
N GLY A 30 -11.77 23.76 48.33
CA GLY A 30 -10.43 24.17 47.84
C GLY A 30 -9.27 23.51 48.58
N LYS A 31 -9.45 23.15 49.85
CA LYS A 31 -8.46 22.40 50.64
C LYS A 31 -8.30 20.97 50.13
N GLU A 32 -9.41 20.29 49.87
CA GLU A 32 -9.41 18.93 49.31
C GLU A 32 -8.90 18.91 47.87
N PHE A 33 -9.30 19.87 47.04
CA PHE A 33 -8.83 19.99 45.67
C PHE A 33 -7.30 20.14 45.61
N ARG A 34 -6.71 21.01 46.44
CA ARG A 34 -5.24 21.19 46.48
C ARG A 34 -4.54 19.93 46.99
N SER A 35 -5.08 19.28 48.02
CA SER A 35 -4.53 18.02 48.54
C SER A 35 -4.55 16.91 47.48
N ASN A 36 -5.69 16.77 46.79
CA ASN A 36 -5.86 15.78 45.74
C ASN A 36 -5.01 16.10 44.50
N ALA A 37 -4.89 17.38 44.14
CA ALA A 37 -4.06 17.82 43.02
C ALA A 37 -2.58 17.44 43.24
N VAL A 38 -2.04 17.61 44.45
CA VAL A 38 -0.66 17.22 44.78
C VAL A 38 -0.45 15.71 44.70
N LEU A 39 -1.40 14.93 45.20
CA LEU A 39 -1.34 13.46 45.11
C LEU A 39 -1.41 12.99 43.66
N LYS A 40 -2.36 13.52 42.90
CA LYS A 40 -2.58 13.15 41.50
C LYS A 40 -1.49 13.66 40.58
N SER A 41 -0.88 14.81 40.84
CA SER A 41 0.27 15.28 40.06
C SER A 41 1.48 14.36 40.22
N LYS A 42 1.68 13.79 41.43
CA LYS A 42 2.77 12.83 41.68
C LYS A 42 2.53 11.52 40.95
N GLU A 43 1.28 11.03 40.96
CA GLU A 43 0.87 9.85 40.19
C GLU A 43 1.06 10.07 38.68
N LEU A 44 0.61 11.22 38.17
CA LEU A 44 0.77 11.60 36.77
C LEU A 44 2.26 11.66 36.37
N SER A 45 3.10 12.23 37.24
CA SER A 45 4.55 12.30 37.00
C SER A 45 5.16 10.90 36.87
N ASN A 46 4.71 9.96 37.71
CA ASN A 46 5.18 8.58 37.66
C ASN A 46 4.74 7.88 36.37
N VAL A 47 3.49 8.09 35.95
CA VAL A 47 2.97 7.57 34.68
C VAL A 47 3.72 8.17 33.49
N LEU A 48 3.97 9.48 33.47
CA LEU A 48 4.70 10.15 32.39
C LEU A 48 6.16 9.67 32.30
N ASN A 49 6.82 9.43 33.44
CA ASN A 49 8.15 8.84 33.46
C ASN A 49 8.15 7.42 32.88
N GLY A 50 7.17 6.59 33.26
CA GLY A 50 7.00 5.26 32.69
C GLY A 50 6.75 5.29 31.18
N LEU A 51 5.88 6.19 30.71
CA LEU A 51 5.61 6.38 29.29
C LEU A 51 6.84 6.84 28.50
N ASN A 52 7.74 7.62 29.09
CA ASN A 52 8.99 8.04 28.45
C ASN A 52 9.95 6.85 28.30
N GLU A 53 10.06 6.03 29.35
CA GLU A 53 10.89 4.82 29.37
C GLU A 53 10.38 3.79 28.34
N GLU A 54 9.08 3.49 28.39
CA GLU A 54 8.40 2.59 27.46
C GLU A 54 8.40 3.15 26.03
N GLY A 55 8.20 4.47 25.87
CA GLY A 55 8.22 5.16 24.59
C GLY A 55 9.59 5.14 23.92
N ASN A 56 10.68 5.24 24.68
CA ASN A 56 12.04 5.09 24.16
C ASN A 56 12.30 3.66 23.69
N GLN A 57 11.89 2.66 24.46
CA GLN A 57 12.01 1.25 24.06
C GLN A 57 11.17 0.94 22.82
N PHE A 58 9.94 1.44 22.76
CA PHE A 58 9.05 1.29 21.60
C PHE A 58 9.62 1.97 20.36
N LYS A 59 10.16 3.20 20.50
CA LYS A 59 10.80 3.91 19.39
C LYS A 59 12.00 3.14 18.84
N ASP A 60 12.83 2.56 19.68
CA ASP A 60 13.98 1.76 19.26
C ASP A 60 13.55 0.47 18.54
N GLN A 61 12.53 -0.21 19.05
CA GLN A 61 11.97 -1.42 18.42
C GLN A 61 11.31 -1.11 17.08
N VAL A 62 10.48 -0.08 17.00
CA VAL A 62 9.84 0.36 15.75
C VAL A 62 10.89 0.81 14.74
N THR A 63 11.94 1.52 15.17
CA THR A 63 12.99 1.97 14.25
C THR A 63 13.78 0.79 13.67
N LYS A 64 14.06 -0.25 14.46
CA LYS A 64 14.74 -1.46 13.98
C LYS A 64 13.84 -2.28 13.06
N THR A 65 12.62 -2.62 13.50
CA THR A 65 11.65 -3.38 12.69
C THR A 65 11.28 -2.66 11.38
N SER A 66 11.12 -1.33 11.41
CA SER A 66 10.81 -0.55 10.20
C SER A 66 11.98 -0.54 9.22
N LYS A 67 13.22 -0.48 9.70
CA LYS A 67 14.41 -0.57 8.83
C LYS A 67 14.52 -1.94 8.16
N GLU A 68 14.32 -3.02 8.92
CA GLU A 68 14.34 -4.40 8.40
C GLU A 68 13.22 -4.63 7.38
N THR A 69 12.00 -4.17 7.68
CA THR A 69 10.85 -4.27 6.77
C THR A 69 11.07 -3.47 5.48
N LEU A 70 11.66 -2.27 5.60
CA LEU A 70 11.96 -1.44 4.43
C LEU A 70 13.05 -2.08 3.54
N SER A 71 14.06 -2.73 4.13
CA SER A 71 15.06 -3.47 3.34
C SER A 71 14.47 -4.69 2.62
N LEU A 72 13.59 -5.45 3.30
CA LEU A 72 12.90 -6.60 2.72
C LEU A 72 12.04 -6.21 1.51
N ILE A 73 11.21 -5.17 1.64
CA ILE A 73 10.37 -4.68 0.54
C ILE A 73 11.22 -4.20 -0.64
N ARG A 74 12.36 -3.56 -0.36
CA ARG A 74 13.24 -3.02 -1.39
C ARG A 74 13.91 -4.13 -2.20
N HIS A 75 14.40 -5.18 -1.55
CA HIS A 75 14.96 -6.36 -2.22
C HIS A 75 13.88 -7.07 -3.06
N LEU A 76 12.69 -7.28 -2.50
CA LEU A 76 11.57 -7.88 -3.24
C LEU A 76 11.18 -7.07 -4.48
N SER A 77 11.17 -5.74 -4.38
CA SER A 77 10.87 -4.85 -5.52
C SER A 77 11.94 -4.93 -6.63
N GLU A 78 13.20 -5.10 -6.25
CA GLU A 78 14.34 -5.23 -7.16
C GLU A 78 14.30 -6.59 -7.89
N ASP A 79 13.98 -7.66 -7.16
CA ASP A 79 13.79 -9.01 -7.70
C ASP A 79 12.59 -9.10 -8.64
N ILE A 80 11.46 -8.46 -8.29
CA ILE A 80 10.27 -8.38 -9.16
C ILE A 80 10.57 -7.60 -10.43
N SER A 81 11.28 -6.48 -10.32
CA SER A 81 11.66 -5.67 -11.50
C SER A 81 12.54 -6.49 -12.44
N THR A 82 13.53 -7.19 -11.90
CA THR A 82 14.42 -8.07 -12.66
C THR A 82 13.65 -9.22 -13.33
N SER A 83 12.69 -9.82 -12.63
CA SER A 83 11.83 -10.87 -13.19
C SER A 83 10.94 -10.36 -14.33
N ILE A 84 10.38 -9.15 -14.20
CA ILE A 84 9.56 -8.52 -15.24
C ILE A 84 10.40 -8.16 -16.47
N GLU A 85 11.61 -7.64 -16.28
CA GLU A 85 12.53 -7.37 -17.38
C GLU A 85 12.96 -8.67 -18.09
N GLY A 86 13.25 -9.72 -17.33
CA GLY A 86 13.55 -11.05 -17.88
C GLY A 86 12.40 -11.64 -18.68
N TRP A 87 11.17 -11.53 -18.17
CA TRP A 87 9.96 -11.95 -18.88
C TRP A 87 9.74 -11.14 -20.16
N LYS A 88 9.87 -9.81 -20.10
CA LYS A 88 9.76 -8.93 -21.27
C LYS A 88 10.80 -9.27 -22.33
N ARG A 89 12.04 -9.56 -21.94
CA ARG A 89 13.12 -9.91 -22.87
C ARG A 89 12.90 -11.27 -23.52
N THR A 90 12.39 -12.23 -22.77
CA THR A 90 12.28 -13.62 -23.21
C THR A 90 10.97 -13.90 -23.93
N ILE A 91 9.83 -13.43 -23.43
CA ILE A 91 8.49 -13.83 -23.90
C ILE A 91 7.90 -12.83 -24.90
N ALA A 92 8.09 -11.52 -24.70
CA ALA A 92 7.53 -10.50 -25.60
C ALA A 92 7.91 -10.65 -27.09
N PRO A 93 9.15 -11.02 -27.48
CA PRO A 93 9.48 -11.18 -28.90
C PRO A 93 8.77 -12.38 -29.56
N HIS A 94 8.44 -13.44 -28.80
CA HIS A 94 7.73 -14.60 -29.36
C HIS A 94 6.26 -14.30 -29.69
N GLN A 95 5.68 -13.25 -29.12
CA GLN A 95 4.29 -12.85 -29.40
C GLN A 95 4.07 -12.48 -30.88
N LYS A 96 5.07 -11.85 -31.52
CA LYS A 96 5.00 -11.47 -32.94
C LYS A 96 5.12 -12.66 -33.87
N ASN A 97 5.94 -13.64 -33.50
CA ASN A 97 6.03 -14.91 -34.24
C ASN A 97 4.72 -15.70 -34.14
N ILE A 98 4.09 -15.75 -32.96
CA ILE A 98 2.79 -16.42 -32.79
C ILE A 98 1.73 -15.78 -33.68
N GLN A 99 1.64 -14.44 -33.74
CA GLN A 99 0.71 -13.76 -34.64
C GLN A 99 0.96 -14.11 -36.11
N ASN A 100 2.22 -14.13 -36.54
CA ASN A 100 2.56 -14.46 -37.92
C ASN A 100 2.23 -15.93 -38.27
N TYR A 101 2.41 -16.87 -37.34
CA TYR A 101 1.98 -18.26 -37.52
C TYR A 101 0.46 -18.39 -37.62
N LEU A 102 -0.29 -17.63 -36.83
CA LEU A 102 -1.76 -17.60 -36.91
C LEU A 102 -2.25 -17.07 -38.27
N GLU A 103 -1.65 -16.00 -38.77
CA GLU A 103 -1.98 -15.40 -40.07
C GLU A 103 -1.71 -16.38 -41.24
N GLN A 104 -0.56 -17.07 -41.20
CA GLN A 104 -0.23 -18.11 -42.21
C GLN A 104 -1.19 -19.31 -42.17
N ILE A 105 -1.67 -19.70 -40.98
CA ILE A 105 -2.66 -20.76 -40.84
C ILE A 105 -4.00 -20.33 -41.45
N GLU A 106 -4.41 -19.07 -41.21
CA GLU A 106 -5.65 -18.52 -41.74
C GLU A 106 -5.65 -18.47 -43.28
N ASP A 107 -4.56 -17.97 -43.87
CA ASP A 107 -4.36 -17.96 -45.32
C ASP A 107 -4.35 -19.38 -45.92
N SER A 108 -3.65 -20.31 -45.28
CA SER A 108 -3.60 -21.71 -45.74
C SER A 108 -4.98 -22.37 -45.65
N LEU A 109 -5.78 -22.06 -44.63
CA LEU A 109 -7.13 -22.58 -44.48
C LEU A 109 -8.07 -22.03 -45.56
N ALA A 110 -7.94 -20.75 -45.90
CA ALA A 110 -8.71 -20.10 -46.95
C ALA A 110 -8.40 -20.68 -48.34
N ASP A 111 -7.12 -20.88 -48.66
CA ASP A 111 -6.68 -21.48 -49.93
C ASP A 111 -7.17 -22.95 -50.07
N LEU A 112 -7.16 -23.69 -48.96
CA LEU A 112 -7.71 -25.05 -48.91
C LEU A 112 -9.24 -25.07 -49.11
N GLU A 113 -9.96 -24.12 -48.54
CA GLU A 113 -11.41 -24.00 -48.71
C GLU A 113 -11.78 -23.63 -50.16
N GLU A 114 -11.03 -22.72 -50.76
CA GLU A 114 -11.21 -22.32 -52.16
C GLU A 114 -10.94 -23.50 -53.11
N LYS A 115 -9.82 -24.21 -52.94
CA LYS A 115 -9.50 -25.40 -53.75
C LYS A 115 -10.53 -26.51 -53.57
N ALA A 116 -11.02 -26.74 -52.35
CA ALA A 116 -12.07 -27.72 -52.09
C ALA A 116 -13.42 -27.34 -52.74
N ARG A 117 -13.76 -26.04 -52.79
CA ARG A 117 -14.95 -25.55 -53.51
C ARG A 117 -14.79 -25.66 -55.03
N GLN A 118 -13.61 -25.31 -55.56
CA GLN A 118 -13.32 -25.45 -56.99
C GLN A 118 -13.40 -26.92 -57.44
N HIS A 119 -12.78 -27.86 -56.71
CA HIS A 119 -12.87 -29.30 -57.00
C HIS A 119 -14.31 -29.85 -56.97
N ARG A 120 -15.18 -29.31 -56.10
CA ARG A 120 -16.59 -29.70 -56.04
C ARG A 120 -17.41 -29.17 -57.23
N THR A 121 -16.96 -28.09 -57.86
CA THR A 121 -17.66 -27.45 -58.97
C THR A 121 -17.28 -28.09 -60.32
N THR A 122 -16.06 -28.62 -60.44
CA THR A 122 -15.59 -29.36 -61.64
C THR A 122 -16.20 -30.75 -61.79
N GLU A 123 -16.67 -31.38 -60.71
CA GLU A 123 -17.33 -32.70 -60.77
C GLU A 123 -18.80 -32.63 -61.22
N SER A 124 -19.43 -31.44 -61.22
CA SER A 124 -20.82 -31.23 -61.66
C SER A 124 -21.01 -30.89 -63.15
N GLU A 125 -19.93 -30.74 -63.93
CA GLU A 125 -19.99 -30.35 -65.36
C GLU A 125 -19.39 -31.39 -66.32
N THR A 126 -19.53 -32.69 -66.03
CA THR A 126 -19.33 -33.72 -67.07
C THR A 126 -20.68 -34.35 -67.45
N PRO A 127 -21.33 -33.91 -68.54
CA PRO A 127 -22.34 -34.73 -69.19
C PRO A 127 -21.64 -35.95 -69.78
N GLN A 128 -22.08 -37.15 -69.40
CA GLN A 128 -21.77 -38.34 -70.19
C GLN A 128 -22.35 -38.16 -71.59
N GLN A 129 -21.48 -38.04 -72.59
CA GLN A 129 -21.48 -38.81 -73.86
C GLN A 129 -20.30 -38.42 -74.74
#